data_AF-A0A927AQC3-F1
#
_entry.id   AF-A0A927AQC3-F1
#
_cell.length_a   1.000
_cell.length_b   1.000
_cell.length_c   1.000
_cell.angle_alpha   90.00
_cell.angle_beta   90.00
_cell.angle_gamma   90.00
#
_symmetry.space_group_name_H-M   'P 1'
#
loop_
_entity.id
_entity.type
_entity.pdbx_description
1 polymer ?
#
loop_
_entity_poly.entity_id
_entity_poly.type
_entity_poly.pdbx_seq_one_letter_code
_entity_poly.pdbx_strand_id
1 'polypeptide(L)'
;MKYIVLKGSETFEKLLAIRKRIDQSDAIARELVAEFGATEYLGGGSDYVAGNLQGLRLQQKPEGWKQVYANRHHNCFFPKSNKQNKPLLDRIAAIPKVSTSELNNCVGFKRQWVGLTRLNRIGAKWGDDFILVEISEEATYQPLADMEELTITEFKRLVAILKEGEKQEAHDTAAADLEVD
;
A
#
# COMPACT_ATOMS: atom_id res chain seq x y z
N MET A 1 -19.55 -7.14 -0.92
CA MET A 1 -19.90 -6.34 -2.09
C MET A 1 -18.65 -6.08 -2.92
N LYS A 2 -18.81 -6.00 -4.24
CA LYS A 2 -17.72 -5.90 -5.20
C LYS A 2 -18.08 -4.82 -6.21
N TYR A 3 -17.18 -3.88 -6.45
CA TYR A 3 -17.45 -2.74 -7.31
C TYR A 3 -16.33 -2.51 -8.32
N ILE A 4 -16.68 -1.93 -9.45
CA ILE A 4 -15.75 -1.35 -10.41
C ILE A 4 -15.95 0.17 -10.46
N VAL A 5 -14.83 0.88 -10.57
CA VAL A 5 -14.79 2.31 -10.79
C VAL A 5 -14.04 2.52 -12.10
N LEU A 6 -14.71 3.08 -13.11
CA LEU A 6 -14.15 3.27 -14.44
C LEU A 6 -13.36 4.57 -14.54
N LYS A 7 -12.31 4.56 -15.35
CA LYS A 7 -11.50 5.75 -15.67
C LYS A 7 -12.37 6.90 -16.16
N GLY A 8 -11.99 8.11 -15.74
CA GLY A 8 -12.72 9.35 -16.05
C GLY A 8 -13.80 9.71 -15.03
N SER A 9 -14.06 8.85 -14.04
CA SER A 9 -14.96 9.17 -12.92
C SER A 9 -14.26 9.97 -11.82
N GLU A 10 -15.01 10.70 -11.00
CA GLU A 10 -14.46 11.45 -9.87
C GLU A 10 -13.81 10.51 -8.83
N THR A 11 -14.46 9.40 -8.53
CA THR A 11 -13.94 8.38 -7.61
C THR A 11 -12.65 7.76 -8.15
N PHE A 12 -12.55 7.51 -9.46
CA PHE A 12 -11.34 6.99 -10.09
C PHE A 12 -10.16 7.94 -9.90
N GLU A 13 -10.33 9.23 -10.21
CA GLU A 13 -9.25 10.22 -10.08
C GLU A 13 -8.76 10.37 -8.63
N LYS A 14 -9.68 10.34 -7.66
CA LYS A 14 -9.33 10.36 -6.23
C LYS A 14 -8.51 9.14 -5.83
N LEU A 15 -8.94 7.95 -6.25
CA LEU A 15 -8.23 6.71 -5.97
C LEU A 15 -6.87 6.69 -6.67
N LEU A 16 -6.78 7.12 -7.93
CA LEU A 16 -5.52 7.21 -8.67
C LEU A 16 -4.52 8.16 -8.00
N ALA A 17 -4.98 9.30 -7.48
CA ALA A 17 -4.13 10.21 -6.71
C ALA A 17 -3.58 9.54 -5.43
N ILE A 18 -4.39 8.72 -4.76
CA ILE A 18 -3.94 7.91 -3.63
C ILE A 18 -2.90 6.88 -4.08
N ARG A 19 -3.13 6.17 -5.20
CA ARG A 19 -2.17 5.19 -5.74
C ARG A 19 -0.81 5.82 -6.02
N LYS A 20 -0.78 6.97 -6.70
CA LYS A 20 0.47 7.71 -6.97
C LYS A 20 1.25 8.03 -5.69
N ARG A 21 0.56 8.42 -4.62
CA ARG A 21 1.19 8.66 -3.31
C ARG A 21 1.73 7.37 -2.68
N ILE A 22 1.00 6.25 -2.79
CA ILE A 22 1.49 4.94 -2.36
C ILE A 22 2.78 4.58 -3.10
N ASP A 23 2.79 4.71 -4.43
CA ASP A 23 3.97 4.40 -5.24
C ASP A 23 5.18 5.27 -4.87
N GLN A 24 4.97 6.58 -4.62
CA GLN A 24 6.00 7.48 -4.11
C GLN A 24 6.54 7.05 -2.74
N SER A 25 5.65 6.67 -1.82
CA SER A 25 6.05 6.18 -0.50
C SER A 25 6.92 4.92 -0.61
N ASP A 26 6.51 3.98 -1.45
CA ASP A 26 7.18 2.70 -1.63
C ASP A 26 8.52 2.86 -2.35
N ALA A 27 8.61 3.77 -3.33
CA ALA A 27 9.87 4.12 -3.98
C ALA A 27 10.91 4.64 -2.97
N ILE A 28 10.54 5.62 -2.14
CA ILE A 28 11.45 6.17 -1.11
C ILE A 28 11.83 5.10 -0.09
N ALA A 29 10.90 4.23 0.31
CA ALA A 29 11.20 3.14 1.22
C ALA A 29 12.19 2.13 0.61
N ARG A 30 12.07 1.83 -0.69
CA ARG A 30 13.01 0.95 -1.42
C ARG A 30 14.39 1.59 -1.57
N GLU A 31 14.47 2.90 -1.81
CA GLU A 31 15.74 3.63 -1.80
C GLU A 31 16.45 3.49 -0.45
N LEU A 32 15.71 3.65 0.66
CA LEU A 32 16.26 3.44 2.00
C LEU A 32 16.68 1.97 2.23
N VAL A 33 15.94 1.00 1.68
CA VAL A 33 16.35 -0.41 1.75
C VAL A 33 17.70 -0.61 1.06
N ALA A 34 17.85 -0.09 -0.15
CA ALA A 34 19.09 -0.19 -0.91
C ALA A 34 20.26 0.54 -0.23
N GLU A 35 20.05 1.78 0.23
CA GLU A 35 21.06 2.62 0.88
C GLU A 35 21.70 1.93 2.10
N PHE A 36 20.90 1.20 2.88
CA PHE A 36 21.37 0.54 4.11
C PHE A 36 21.71 -0.95 3.91
N GLY A 37 21.66 -1.48 2.69
CA GLY A 37 21.86 -2.91 2.43
C GLY A 37 20.84 -3.80 3.15
N ALA A 38 19.61 -3.30 3.32
CA ALA A 38 18.51 -4.06 3.88
C ALA A 38 17.93 -5.02 2.83
N THR A 39 17.24 -6.05 3.32
CA THR A 39 16.52 -7.01 2.46
C THR A 39 15.09 -6.55 2.17
N GLU A 40 14.46 -5.90 3.15
CA GLU A 40 13.11 -5.37 3.03
C GLU A 40 12.91 -4.24 4.05
N TYR A 41 11.87 -3.45 3.85
CA TYR A 41 11.36 -2.56 4.87
C TYR A 41 10.10 -3.12 5.50
N LEU A 42 9.92 -2.85 6.79
CA LEU A 42 8.67 -3.07 7.48
C LEU A 42 7.81 -1.83 7.38
N GLY A 43 6.87 -1.84 6.46
CA GLY A 43 5.84 -0.81 6.32
C GLY A 43 4.55 -1.16 7.05
N GLY A 44 3.72 -0.15 7.31
CA GLY A 44 2.31 -0.33 7.64
C GLY A 44 1.94 -0.03 9.10
N GLY A 45 0.80 -0.55 9.53
CA GLY A 45 0.13 -0.24 10.79
C GLY A 45 -1.38 -0.37 10.60
N SER A 46 -2.17 -0.37 11.68
CA SER A 46 -3.65 -0.48 11.57
C SER A 46 -4.27 0.66 10.75
N ASP A 47 -3.60 1.82 10.73
CA ASP A 47 -4.15 3.08 10.21
C ASP A 47 -3.47 3.58 8.94
N TYR A 48 -2.45 2.87 8.43
CA TYR A 48 -1.71 3.29 7.24
C TYR A 48 -1.72 2.20 6.17
N VAL A 49 -1.98 2.61 4.94
CA VAL A 49 -1.83 1.81 3.72
C VAL A 49 -0.38 1.85 3.24
N ALA A 50 0.25 3.03 3.28
CA ALA A 50 1.63 3.23 2.84
C ALA A 50 2.34 4.35 3.62
N GLY A 51 3.67 4.40 3.52
CA GLY A 51 4.51 5.47 4.05
C GLY A 51 4.82 5.43 5.54
N ASN A 52 4.23 4.51 6.30
CA ASN A 52 4.60 4.30 7.70
C ASN A 52 5.75 3.29 7.81
N LEU A 53 6.98 3.75 7.60
CA LEU A 53 8.19 2.94 7.77
C LEU A 53 8.42 2.67 9.27
N GLN A 54 8.29 1.42 9.69
CA GLN A 54 8.48 1.00 11.07
C GLN A 54 9.86 0.38 11.33
N GLY A 55 10.56 -0.05 10.29
CA GLY A 55 11.88 -0.67 10.40
C GLY A 55 12.46 -1.10 9.07
N LEU A 56 13.74 -1.44 9.07
CA LEU A 56 14.44 -2.10 7.97
C LEU A 56 14.96 -3.45 8.45
N ARG A 57 14.90 -4.47 7.60
CA ARG A 57 15.45 -5.79 7.89
C ARG A 57 16.90 -5.89 7.42
N LEU A 58 17.81 -5.91 8.38
CA LEU A 58 19.26 -5.88 8.16
C LEU A 58 19.91 -7.12 8.77
N GLN A 59 21.01 -7.63 8.20
CA GLN A 59 21.69 -8.80 8.78
C GLN A 59 22.23 -8.55 10.20
N GLN A 60 22.65 -7.31 10.48
CA GLN A 60 23.19 -6.89 11.78
C GLN A 60 22.59 -5.55 12.20
N LYS A 61 22.51 -5.32 13.51
CA LYS A 61 21.99 -4.07 14.09
C LYS A 61 23.01 -2.94 13.91
N PRO A 62 22.67 -1.84 13.21
CA PRO A 62 23.55 -0.69 13.13
C PRO A 62 23.74 0.00 14.49
N GLU A 63 24.87 0.69 14.66
CA GLU A 63 25.08 1.53 15.84
C GLU A 63 24.02 2.63 15.91
N GLY A 64 23.52 2.92 17.12
CA GLY A 64 22.47 3.92 17.31
C GLY A 64 21.07 3.47 16.91
N TRP A 65 20.87 2.22 16.50
CA TRP A 65 19.54 1.68 16.15
C TRP A 65 18.97 0.82 17.28
N LYS A 66 17.65 0.63 17.25
CA LYS A 66 16.90 -0.24 18.17
C LYS A 66 16.23 -1.36 17.38
N GLN A 67 16.05 -2.51 18.00
CA GLN A 67 15.22 -3.57 17.45
C GLN A 67 13.74 -3.16 17.56
N VAL A 68 12.97 -3.37 16.49
CA VAL A 68 11.55 -2.96 16.43
C VAL A 68 10.66 -3.94 17.20
N TYR A 69 10.79 -5.23 16.90
CA TYR A 69 10.03 -6.30 17.55
C TYR A 69 10.97 -7.40 18.03
N ALA A 70 10.83 -7.78 19.30
CA ALA A 70 11.63 -8.85 19.88
C ALA A 70 11.34 -10.23 19.24
N ASN A 71 10.05 -10.52 18.97
CA ASN A 71 9.60 -11.91 18.72
C ASN A 71 8.91 -12.14 17.37
N ARG A 72 8.49 -11.09 16.64
CA ARG A 72 7.71 -11.24 15.39
C ARG A 72 8.47 -10.89 14.11
N HIS A 73 9.45 -10.00 14.22
CA HIS A 73 10.23 -9.53 13.08
C HIS A 73 11.71 -9.55 13.44
N HIS A 74 12.31 -10.74 13.37
CA HIS A 74 13.75 -10.92 13.60
C HIS A 74 14.55 -9.97 12.70
N ASN A 75 15.64 -9.42 13.23
CA ASN A 75 16.56 -8.59 12.46
C ASN A 75 15.91 -7.33 11.85
N CYS A 76 14.78 -6.87 12.39
CA CYS A 76 14.16 -5.61 12.02
C CYS A 76 14.58 -4.50 12.99
N PHE A 77 15.21 -3.45 12.46
CA PHE A 77 15.78 -2.36 13.24
C PHE A 77 15.25 -0.99 12.78
N PHE A 78 15.24 -0.03 13.69
CA PHE A 78 14.87 1.35 13.40
C PHE A 78 15.82 2.32 14.12
N PRO A 79 16.19 3.45 13.52
CA PRO A 79 17.05 4.44 14.16
C PRO A 79 16.47 4.94 15.49
N LYS A 80 17.30 5.05 16.53
CA LYS A 80 16.89 5.70 17.78
C LYS A 80 16.78 7.21 17.56
N SER A 81 15.91 7.87 18.32
CA SER A 81 15.78 9.33 18.35
C SER A 81 16.98 9.94 19.09
N ASN A 82 18.08 10.16 18.37
CA ASN A 82 19.28 10.83 18.84
C ASN A 82 19.78 11.81 17.76
N LYS A 83 20.73 12.69 18.12
CA LYS A 83 21.24 13.72 17.20
C LYS A 83 21.89 13.14 15.95
N GLN A 84 22.59 12.01 16.07
CA GLN A 84 23.27 11.35 14.95
C GLN A 84 22.28 10.84 13.88
N ASN A 85 21.15 10.28 14.31
CA ASN A 85 20.14 9.75 13.40
C ASN A 85 19.10 10.80 12.96
N LYS A 86 19.18 12.03 13.46
CA LYS A 86 18.18 13.07 13.15
C LYS A 86 17.97 13.28 11.64
N PRO A 87 19.01 13.40 10.80
CA PRO A 87 18.82 13.56 9.35
C PRO A 87 18.04 12.40 8.71
N LEU A 88 18.33 11.16 9.11
CA LEU A 88 17.61 9.98 8.64
C LEU A 88 16.16 9.98 9.15
N LEU A 89 15.93 10.31 10.42
CA LEU A 89 14.58 10.40 10.98
C LEU A 89 13.74 11.48 10.30
N ASP A 90 14.35 12.62 9.95
CA ASP A 90 13.69 13.69 9.21
C ASP A 90 13.32 13.22 7.79
N ARG A 91 14.21 12.47 7.10
CA ARG A 91 13.90 11.82 5.81
C ARG A 91 12.75 10.82 5.93
N ILE A 92 12.77 9.95 6.94
CA ILE A 92 11.71 8.96 7.19
C ILE A 92 10.38 9.66 7.50
N ALA A 93 10.40 10.75 8.26
CA ALA A 93 9.21 11.52 8.59
C ALA A 93 8.60 12.23 7.36
N ALA A 94 9.43 12.56 6.37
CA ALA A 94 9.02 13.21 5.12
C ALA A 94 8.42 12.23 4.10
N ILE A 95 8.51 10.91 4.31
CA ILE A 95 7.87 9.91 3.43
C ILE A 95 6.36 10.22 3.38
N PRO A 96 5.77 10.40 2.18
CA PRO A 96 4.33 10.61 2.05
C PRO A 96 3.59 9.48 2.76
N LYS A 97 2.62 9.80 3.60
CA LYS A 97 1.80 8.79 4.29
C LYS A 97 0.46 8.69 3.61
N VAL A 98 -0.05 7.48 3.47
CA VAL A 98 -1.43 7.24 3.02
C VAL A 98 -2.13 6.48 4.12
N SER A 99 -3.10 7.11 4.75
CA SER A 99 -3.90 6.50 5.80
C SER A 99 -5.01 5.62 5.23
N THR A 100 -5.42 4.62 6.01
CA THR A 100 -6.61 3.82 5.74
C THR A 100 -7.86 4.70 5.63
N SER A 101 -7.93 5.78 6.41
CA SER A 101 -9.05 6.72 6.37
C SER A 101 -9.10 7.50 5.05
N GLU A 102 -7.97 7.96 4.53
CA GLU A 102 -7.92 8.63 3.23
C GLU A 102 -8.44 7.71 2.13
N LEU A 103 -7.97 6.46 2.08
CA LEU A 103 -8.44 5.48 1.11
C LEU A 103 -9.95 5.20 1.23
N ASN A 104 -10.43 5.00 2.46
CA ASN A 104 -11.86 4.78 2.70
C ASN A 104 -12.73 5.96 2.27
N ASN A 105 -12.26 7.19 2.53
CA ASN A 105 -12.98 8.42 2.20
C ASN A 105 -13.15 8.60 0.69
N CYS A 106 -12.22 8.10 -0.14
CA CYS A 106 -12.34 8.16 -1.59
C CYS A 106 -13.62 7.49 -2.10
N VAL A 107 -14.11 6.46 -1.42
CA VAL A 107 -15.33 5.71 -1.79
C VAL A 107 -16.48 5.93 -0.82
N GLY A 108 -16.37 6.88 0.11
CA GLY A 108 -17.39 7.14 1.14
C GLY A 108 -17.57 6.02 2.16
N PHE A 109 -16.62 5.10 2.31
CA PHE A 109 -16.70 4.02 3.30
C PHE A 109 -16.40 4.56 4.71
N LYS A 110 -17.30 4.27 5.66
CA LYS A 110 -17.09 4.60 7.07
C LYS A 110 -16.69 3.34 7.84
N ARG A 111 -15.64 3.47 8.66
CA ARG A 111 -15.25 2.42 9.60
C ARG A 111 -16.44 2.10 10.51
N GLN A 112 -16.72 0.81 10.70
CA GLN A 112 -17.89 0.37 11.43
C GLN A 112 -17.64 -0.95 12.16
N TRP A 113 -18.42 -1.19 13.20
CA TRP A 113 -18.49 -2.46 13.89
C TRP A 113 -19.68 -3.26 13.38
N VAL A 114 -19.45 -4.53 13.07
CA VAL A 114 -20.50 -5.49 12.73
C VAL A 114 -20.36 -6.67 13.68
N GLY A 115 -21.26 -6.75 14.66
CA GLY A 115 -21.08 -7.64 15.81
C GLY A 115 -19.76 -7.36 16.54
N LEU A 116 -18.91 -8.39 16.65
CA LEU A 116 -17.57 -8.31 17.26
C LEU A 116 -16.46 -8.00 16.24
N THR A 117 -16.80 -7.83 14.97
CA THR A 117 -15.85 -7.59 13.88
C THR A 117 -15.75 -6.10 13.59
N ARG A 118 -14.52 -5.56 13.61
CA ARG A 118 -14.24 -4.18 13.23
C ARG A 118 -13.84 -4.08 11.76
N LEU A 119 -14.72 -3.53 10.94
CA LEU A 119 -14.48 -3.29 9.52
C LEU A 119 -13.78 -1.94 9.35
N ASN A 120 -12.46 -1.98 9.12
CA ASN A 120 -11.62 -0.79 9.15
C ASN A 120 -11.20 -0.26 7.78
N ARG A 121 -11.28 -1.09 6.74
CA ARG A 121 -10.75 -0.73 5.42
C ARG A 121 -11.52 -1.38 4.29
N ILE A 122 -11.50 -0.71 3.16
CA ILE A 122 -11.81 -1.30 1.86
C ILE A 122 -10.60 -2.07 1.31
N GLY A 123 -10.83 -3.00 0.39
CA GLY A 123 -9.83 -3.52 -0.52
C GLY A 123 -9.85 -2.72 -1.84
N ALA A 124 -8.69 -2.50 -2.43
CA ALA A 124 -8.55 -1.86 -3.74
C ALA A 124 -7.58 -2.66 -4.60
N LYS A 125 -7.90 -2.82 -5.88
CA LYS A 125 -7.00 -3.38 -6.90
C LYS A 125 -6.96 -2.43 -8.08
N TRP A 126 -5.74 -2.14 -8.50
CA TRP A 126 -5.43 -1.03 -9.39
C TRP A 126 -5.25 -1.55 -10.81
N GLY A 127 -5.95 -0.96 -11.76
CA GLY A 127 -5.71 -1.12 -13.19
C GLY A 127 -5.70 0.25 -13.85
N ASP A 128 -5.21 0.30 -15.09
CA ASP A 128 -5.04 1.57 -15.81
C ASP A 128 -6.36 2.21 -16.25
N ASP A 129 -7.35 1.36 -16.55
CA ASP A 129 -8.66 1.79 -17.06
C ASP A 129 -9.80 1.59 -16.07
N PHE A 130 -9.57 0.85 -14.99
CA PHE A 130 -10.53 0.64 -13.94
C PHE A 130 -9.86 0.31 -12.60
N ILE A 131 -10.55 0.60 -11.51
CA ILE A 131 -10.15 0.22 -10.15
C ILE A 131 -11.24 -0.66 -9.57
N LEU A 132 -10.85 -1.80 -9.00
CA LEU A 132 -11.76 -2.70 -8.33
C LEU A 132 -11.78 -2.40 -6.84
N VAL A 133 -12.98 -2.21 -6.28
CA VAL A 133 -13.18 -1.94 -4.86
C VAL A 133 -13.89 -3.13 -4.21
N GLU A 134 -13.32 -3.63 -3.12
CA GLU A 134 -13.87 -4.71 -2.32
C GLU A 134 -14.29 -4.21 -0.95
N ILE A 135 -15.57 -4.44 -0.61
CA ILE A 135 -16.13 -4.10 0.69
C ILE A 135 -16.75 -5.37 1.27
N SER A 136 -16.60 -5.59 2.57
CA SER A 136 -17.24 -6.73 3.24
C SER A 136 -18.74 -6.75 2.95
N GLU A 137 -19.32 -7.92 2.69
CA GLU A 137 -20.77 -8.09 2.52
C GLU A 137 -21.55 -7.79 3.80
N GLU A 138 -20.88 -7.88 4.95
CA GLU A 138 -21.44 -7.55 6.26
C GLU A 138 -21.52 -6.04 6.51
N ALA A 139 -20.85 -5.23 5.70
CA ALA A 139 -20.81 -3.78 5.90
C ALA A 139 -22.12 -3.12 5.49
N THR A 140 -22.59 -2.18 6.30
CA THR A 140 -23.59 -1.20 5.85
C THR A 140 -22.89 -0.17 4.98
N TYR A 141 -23.10 -0.22 3.66
CA TYR A 141 -22.45 0.66 2.71
C TYR A 141 -23.36 0.96 1.51
N GLN A 142 -23.35 2.23 1.09
CA GLN A 142 -24.01 2.70 -0.11
C GLN A 142 -22.93 3.12 -1.12
N PRO A 143 -22.88 2.52 -2.34
CA PRO A 143 -21.93 2.94 -3.35
C PRO A 143 -22.17 4.37 -3.80
N LEU A 144 -21.09 5.03 -4.23
CA LEU A 144 -21.18 6.31 -4.92
C LEU A 144 -21.81 6.11 -6.31
N ALA A 145 -22.34 7.19 -6.88
CA ALA A 145 -23.09 7.13 -8.14
C ALA A 145 -22.26 6.63 -9.34
N ASP A 146 -20.94 6.75 -9.27
CA ASP A 146 -19.99 6.35 -10.31
C ASP A 146 -19.32 4.99 -10.02
N MET A 147 -19.90 4.21 -9.11
CA MET A 147 -19.45 2.85 -8.79
C MET A 147 -20.50 1.85 -9.27
N GLU A 148 -20.06 0.89 -10.08
CA GLU A 148 -20.93 -0.17 -10.58
C GLU A 148 -20.72 -1.45 -9.77
N GLU A 149 -21.79 -2.05 -9.27
CA GLU A 149 -21.71 -3.32 -8.55
C GLU A 149 -21.45 -4.46 -9.53
N LEU A 150 -20.52 -5.34 -9.14
CA LEU A 150 -20.14 -6.51 -9.90
C LEU A 150 -20.61 -7.79 -9.21
N THR A 151 -20.92 -8.80 -10.03
CA THR A 151 -20.99 -10.17 -9.52
C THR A 151 -19.61 -10.63 -9.04
N ILE A 152 -19.58 -11.60 -8.11
CA ILE A 152 -18.32 -12.20 -7.65
C ILE A 152 -17.54 -12.83 -8.81
N THR A 153 -18.24 -13.43 -9.78
CA THR A 153 -17.62 -14.05 -10.96
C THR A 153 -16.94 -13.00 -11.84
N GLU A 154 -17.63 -11.89 -12.14
CA GLU A 154 -17.07 -10.77 -12.91
C GLU A 154 -15.84 -10.19 -12.20
N PHE A 155 -15.96 -9.93 -10.90
CA PHE A 155 -14.86 -9.40 -10.10
C PHE A 155 -13.64 -10.31 -10.17
N LYS A 156 -13.81 -11.63 -9.97
CA LYS A 156 -12.70 -12.60 -10.05
C LYS A 156 -12.05 -12.61 -11.44
N ARG A 157 -12.83 -12.53 -12.51
CA ARG A 157 -12.33 -12.45 -13.89
C ARG A 157 -11.44 -11.21 -14.08
N LEU A 158 -11.92 -10.04 -13.66
CA LEU A 158 -11.15 -8.79 -13.77
C LEU A 158 -9.88 -8.81 -12.91
N VAL A 159 -9.93 -9.42 -11.71
CA VAL A 159 -8.73 -9.63 -10.88
C VAL A 159 -7.70 -10.52 -11.58
N ALA A 160 -8.13 -11.53 -12.32
CA ALA A 160 -7.21 -12.38 -13.09
C ALA A 160 -6.52 -11.57 -14.21
N ILE A 161 -7.28 -10.74 -14.93
CA ILE A 161 -6.74 -9.85 -15.97
C ILE A 161 -5.66 -8.91 -15.40
N LEU A 162 -5.93 -8.26 -14.27
CA LEU A 162 -4.94 -7.37 -13.63
C LEU A 162 -3.64 -8.12 -13.29
N LYS A 163 -3.75 -9.34 -12.75
CA LYS A 163 -2.58 -10.17 -12.41
C LYS A 163 -1.78 -10.63 -13.62
N GLU A 164 -2.45 -10.86 -14.75
CA GLU A 164 -1.79 -11.23 -16.00
C GLU A 164 -1.02 -10.03 -16.58
N GLY A 165 -1.61 -8.83 -16.53
CA GLY A 165 -0.93 -7.58 -16.90
C GLY A 165 0.33 -7.33 -16.07
N GLU A 166 0.24 -7.43 -14.73
CA GLU A 166 1.38 -7.25 -13.82
C GLU A 166 2.54 -8.22 -14.11
N LYS A 167 2.24 -9.46 -14.51
CA LYS A 167 3.28 -10.45 -14.87
C LYS A 167 3.98 -10.11 -16.18
N GLN A 168 3.21 -9.64 -17.16
CA GLN A 168 3.75 -9.28 -18.46
C GLN A 168 4.70 -8.08 -18.34
N GLU A 169 4.30 -7.03 -17.61
CA GLU A 169 5.14 -5.86 -17.36
C GLU A 169 6.45 -6.22 -16.63
N ALA A 170 6.38 -7.10 -15.64
CA ALA A 170 7.55 -7.57 -14.90
C ALA A 170 8.52 -8.37 -15.80
N HIS A 171 7.98 -9.20 -16.71
CA HIS A 171 8.78 -9.94 -17.68
C HIS A 171 9.48 -9.00 -18.68
N ASP A 172 8.75 -8.00 -19.20
CA ASP A 172 9.26 -7.08 -20.20
C ASP A 172 10.32 -6.12 -19.61
N THR A 173 10.15 -5.71 -18.36
CA THR A 173 11.16 -4.91 -17.64
C THR A 173 12.46 -5.72 -17.44
N ALA A 174 12.35 -6.98 -17.03
CA ALA A 174 13.51 -7.84 -16.84
C ALA A 174 14.25 -8.16 -18.15
N ALA A 175 13.53 -8.25 -19.27
CA ALA A 175 14.12 -8.44 -20.59
C ALA A 175 14.89 -7.18 -21.06
N ALA A 176 14.34 -5.99 -20.82
CA ALA A 176 15.00 -4.72 -21.18
C ALA A 176 16.32 -4.49 -20.42
N ASP A 177 16.40 -4.91 -19.15
CA ASP A 177 17.61 -4.79 -18.34
C ASP A 177 18.75 -5.74 -18.81
N LEU A 178 18.44 -6.80 -19.56
CA LEU A 178 19.43 -7.75 -20.09
C LEU A 178 20.04 -7.32 -21.43
N GLU A 179 19.49 -6.30 -22.10
CA GLU A 179 19.98 -5.81 -23.40
C GLU A 179 20.92 -4.60 -23.30
N VAL A 180 21.26 -4.17 -22.07
CA VAL A 180 22.07 -2.95 -21.81
C VAL A 180 23.51 -3.26 -21.33
N ASP A 181 23.90 -4.54 -21.31
CA ASP A 181 25.28 -5.00 -21.03
C ASP A 181 26.06 -5.36 -22.32
#